data_AF-A0A3P1UTJ2-F1
#
_entry.id   AF-A0A3P1UTJ2-F1
#
_cell.length_a   1.000
_cell.length_b   1.000
_cell.length_c   1.000
_cell.angle_alpha   90.00
_cell.angle_beta   90.00
_cell.angle_gamma   90.00
#
_symmetry.space_group_name_H-M   'P 1'
#
loop_
_entity.id
_entity.type
_entity.pdbx_description
1 polymer ?
#
loop_
_entity_poly.entity_id
_entity_poly.type
_entity_poly.pdbx_seq_one_letter_code
_entity_poly.pdbx_strand_id
1 'polypeptide(L)'
;MRNKVYLSLVHYPVYNRNKDIVCTSVTNFDIHDISRSCGTYEIKGYRLVVPVDAQKKLTERIIGYWQDGTGGQYNKDREQAFRVTDVAESIEAVVEEIERIEGQKPLIITTSARIFDNSISYENLSKQIFEDDKPYLLLFGTGWGLTDEVMDMSDYILEPIRANSKYNHLSVRAAVAIILDRLFGEN
;
A
#
# COMPACT_ATOMS: atom_id res chain seq x y z
N MET A 1 17.31 -1.72 -8.24
CA MET A 1 17.54 -2.17 -6.84
C MET A 1 16.20 -2.18 -6.12
N ARG A 2 15.77 -3.32 -5.58
CA ARG A 2 14.44 -3.50 -4.97
C ARG A 2 14.21 -2.75 -3.65
N ASN A 3 15.24 -2.15 -3.05
CA ASN A 3 15.18 -1.58 -1.71
C ASN A 3 14.44 -0.24 -1.58
N LYS A 4 13.85 0.31 -2.65
CA LYS A 4 13.12 1.59 -2.65
C LYS A 4 11.62 1.43 -2.96
N VAL A 5 11.01 0.34 -2.48
CA VAL A 5 9.58 0.09 -2.66
C VAL A 5 8.83 0.44 -1.38
N TYR A 6 7.79 1.25 -1.53
CA TYR A 6 6.89 1.72 -0.51
C TYR A 6 5.46 1.27 -0.84
N LEU A 7 4.61 1.19 0.19
CA LEU A 7 3.23 0.78 0.08
C LEU A 7 2.34 1.74 0.87
N SER A 8 1.17 2.07 0.32
CA SER A 8 0.14 2.79 1.07
C SER A 8 -1.23 2.12 0.97
N LEU A 9 -1.89 2.01 2.12
CA LEU A 9 -3.31 1.67 2.20
C LEU A 9 -4.12 2.96 2.31
N VAL A 10 -4.90 3.24 1.29
CA VAL A 10 -5.62 4.51 1.13
C VAL A 10 -7.02 4.39 1.71
N HIS A 11 -7.29 5.14 2.78
CA HIS A 11 -8.63 5.30 3.34
C HIS A 11 -9.35 6.54 2.79
N TYR A 12 -8.60 7.52 2.27
CA TYR A 12 -9.12 8.68 1.54
C TYR A 12 -8.08 9.17 0.52
N PRO A 13 -8.49 9.61 -0.68
CA PRO A 13 -9.85 9.54 -1.22
C PRO A 13 -10.15 8.16 -1.84
N VAL A 14 -11.30 7.57 -1.49
CA VAL A 14 -11.79 6.30 -2.06
C VAL A 14 -13.28 6.36 -2.34
N TYR A 15 -13.77 5.48 -3.22
CA TYR A 15 -15.19 5.39 -3.50
C TYR A 15 -15.96 4.55 -2.48
N ASN A 16 -17.20 4.95 -2.21
CA ASN A 16 -18.23 4.08 -1.62
C ASN A 16 -19.03 3.34 -2.71
N ARG A 17 -20.02 2.52 -2.31
CA ARG A 17 -20.91 1.80 -3.25
C ARG A 17 -21.70 2.69 -4.22
N ASN A 18 -21.91 3.95 -3.86
CA ASN A 18 -22.64 4.93 -4.64
C ASN A 18 -21.72 5.78 -5.52
N LYS A 19 -20.40 5.51 -5.53
CA LYS A 19 -19.34 6.36 -6.14
C LYS A 19 -19.18 7.75 -5.52
N ASP A 20 -19.61 7.96 -4.27
CA ASP A 20 -19.22 9.16 -3.54
C ASP A 20 -17.78 9.01 -3.04
N ILE A 21 -17.03 10.11 -3.01
CA ILE A 21 -15.70 10.17 -2.40
C ILE A 21 -15.86 10.21 -0.89
N VAL A 22 -15.27 9.24 -0.19
CA VAL A 22 -15.40 9.09 1.26
C VAL A 22 -14.05 8.77 1.92
N CYS A 23 -13.99 8.97 3.24
CA CYS A 23 -12.95 8.38 4.09
C CYS A 23 -13.51 7.09 4.71
N THR A 24 -12.89 5.94 4.45
CA THR A 24 -13.28 4.67 5.09
C THR A 24 -12.68 4.55 6.48
N SER A 25 -13.17 3.59 7.27
CA SER A 25 -12.60 3.26 8.56
C SER A 25 -11.35 2.39 8.42
N VAL A 26 -10.31 2.70 9.20
CA VAL A 26 -9.16 1.80 9.36
C VAL A 26 -9.59 0.53 10.11
N THR A 27 -9.33 -0.64 9.53
CA THR A 27 -9.56 -1.91 10.23
C THR A 27 -8.27 -2.38 10.90
N ASN A 28 -8.35 -2.82 12.15
CA ASN A 28 -7.18 -3.27 12.91
C ASN A 28 -6.44 -4.42 12.20
N PHE A 29 -7.19 -5.32 11.55
CA PHE A 29 -6.60 -6.44 10.83
C PHE A 29 -5.81 -6.01 9.60
N ASP A 30 -6.20 -4.93 8.91
CA ASP A 30 -5.42 -4.41 7.78
C ASP A 30 -4.06 -3.86 8.22
N ILE A 31 -4.01 -3.19 9.38
CA ILE A 31 -2.73 -2.74 9.97
C ILE A 31 -1.83 -3.97 10.17
N HIS A 32 -2.31 -4.97 10.89
CA HIS A 32 -1.51 -6.15 11.24
C HIS A 32 -1.07 -6.99 10.05
N ASP A 33 -1.99 -7.32 9.16
CA ASP A 33 -1.76 -8.29 8.08
C ASP A 33 -0.81 -7.67 7.03
N ILE A 34 -1.09 -6.43 6.62
CA ILE A 34 -0.27 -5.75 5.61
C ILE A 34 1.09 -5.37 6.18
N SER A 35 1.21 -5.00 7.46
CA SER A 35 2.54 -4.81 8.10
C SER A 35 3.40 -6.06 7.99
N ARG A 36 2.80 -7.25 8.18
CA ARG A 36 3.52 -8.52 8.05
C ARG A 36 3.91 -8.79 6.60
N SER A 37 3.01 -8.59 5.64
CA SER A 37 3.37 -8.72 4.22
C SER A 37 4.49 -7.75 3.84
N CYS A 38 4.44 -6.51 4.31
CA CYS A 38 5.49 -5.52 4.09
C CYS A 38 6.83 -5.97 4.70
N GLY A 39 6.83 -6.47 5.94
CA GLY A 39 8.02 -7.03 6.58
C GLY A 39 8.58 -8.25 5.85
N THR A 40 7.72 -9.16 5.37
CA THR A 40 8.12 -10.36 4.63
C THR A 40 8.78 -10.04 3.30
N TYR A 41 8.25 -9.06 2.56
CA TYR A 41 8.79 -8.65 1.26
C TYR A 41 9.73 -7.43 1.34
N GLU A 42 10.21 -7.10 2.54
CA GLU A 42 11.19 -6.02 2.78
C GLU A 42 10.78 -4.66 2.18
N ILE A 43 9.48 -4.34 2.27
CA ILE A 43 8.94 -3.05 1.87
C ILE A 43 9.48 -1.98 2.82
N LYS A 44 10.10 -0.94 2.26
CA LYS A 44 10.83 0.09 2.99
C LYS A 44 9.92 0.96 3.87
N GLY A 45 8.68 1.15 3.45
CA GLY A 45 7.68 1.87 4.22
C GLY A 45 6.24 1.51 3.86
N TYR A 46 5.40 1.33 4.88
CA TYR A 46 3.97 1.13 4.79
C TYR A 46 3.23 2.29 5.46
N ARG A 47 2.40 3.04 4.72
CA ARG A 47 1.62 4.20 5.22
C ARG A 47 0.12 3.91 5.16
N LEU A 48 -0.59 4.14 6.26
CA LEU A 48 -2.05 4.21 6.26
C LEU A 48 -2.47 5.67 6.01
N VAL A 49 -3.03 5.94 4.84
CA VAL A 49 -3.44 7.30 4.45
C VAL A 49 -4.84 7.57 4.98
N VAL A 50 -4.93 8.35 6.06
CA VAL A 50 -6.17 8.65 6.78
C VAL A 50 -6.15 10.10 7.30
N PRO A 51 -6.93 11.02 6.71
CA PRO A 51 -6.92 12.44 7.09
C PRO A 51 -7.77 12.74 8.35
N VAL A 52 -8.63 11.80 8.78
CA VAL A 52 -9.55 12.04 9.91
C VAL A 52 -8.81 11.88 11.24
N ASP A 53 -8.59 12.98 11.96
CA ASP A 53 -7.85 13.05 13.23
C ASP A 53 -8.18 11.94 14.23
N ALA A 54 -9.46 11.64 14.44
CA ALA A 54 -9.89 10.62 15.39
C ALA A 54 -9.43 9.21 14.97
N GLN A 55 -9.48 8.90 13.67
CA GLN A 55 -9.00 7.63 13.14
C GLN A 55 -7.48 7.58 13.08
N LYS A 56 -6.83 8.70 12.73
CA LYS A 56 -5.37 8.84 12.73
C LYS A 56 -4.81 8.54 14.13
N LYS A 57 -5.31 9.23 15.16
CA LYS A 57 -4.89 9.01 16.56
C LYS A 57 -5.12 7.59 17.06
N LEU A 58 -6.25 6.96 16.67
CA LEU A 58 -6.52 5.57 17.03
C LEU A 58 -5.52 4.62 16.37
N THR A 59 -5.24 4.83 15.08
CA THR A 59 -4.28 4.04 14.31
C THR A 59 -2.86 4.21 14.85
N GLU A 60 -2.42 5.43 15.11
CA GLU A 60 -1.13 5.75 15.76
C GLU A 60 -0.99 5.03 17.09
N ARG A 61 -2.03 5.04 17.93
CA ARG A 61 -2.02 4.34 19.22
C ARG A 61 -1.87 2.84 19.07
N ILE A 62 -2.52 2.24 18.07
CA ILE A 62 -2.37 0.80 17.77
C ILE A 62 -0.93 0.52 17.32
N ILE A 63 -0.40 1.30 16.38
CA ILE A 63 0.96 1.14 15.85
C ILE A 63 1.99 1.29 16.98
N GLY A 64 1.92 2.37 17.75
CA GLY A 64 2.85 2.65 18.85
C GLY A 64 2.84 1.59 19.96
N TYR A 65 1.70 0.91 20.19
CA TYR A 65 1.65 -0.21 21.12
C TYR A 65 2.55 -1.39 20.71
N TRP A 66 2.71 -1.61 19.39
CA TRP A 66 3.54 -2.68 18.84
C TRP A 66 4.98 -2.27 18.56
N GLN A 67 5.25 -0.99 18.29
CA GLN A 67 6.60 -0.45 18.09
C GLN A 67 7.34 -0.22 19.41
N ASP A 68 6.75 0.56 20.31
CA ASP A 68 7.43 1.05 21.53
C ASP A 68 6.76 0.56 22.83
N GLY A 69 5.55 0.02 22.71
CA GLY A 69 4.75 -0.44 23.85
C GLY A 69 5.10 -1.85 24.33
N THR A 70 4.33 -2.31 25.32
CA THR A 70 4.49 -3.68 25.85
C THR A 70 4.21 -4.76 24.81
N GLY A 71 3.48 -4.45 23.72
CA GLY A 71 3.18 -5.39 22.65
C GLY A 71 4.43 -5.99 21.99
N GLY A 72 5.46 -5.17 21.73
CA GLY A 72 6.73 -5.64 21.17
C GLY A 72 7.52 -6.52 22.14
N GLN A 73 7.46 -6.22 23.44
CA GLN A 73 8.08 -7.04 24.49
C GLN A 73 7.45 -8.45 24.58
N TYR A 74 6.16 -8.58 24.27
CA TYR A 74 5.47 -9.87 24.23
C TYR A 74 5.66 -10.63 22.90
N ASN A 75 5.85 -9.93 21.77
CA ASN A 75 6.02 -10.56 20.46
C ASN A 75 6.97 -9.75 19.54
N LYS A 76 8.23 -10.18 19.49
CA LYS A 76 9.29 -9.53 18.70
C LYS A 76 9.05 -9.60 17.19
N ASP A 77 8.44 -10.67 16.69
CA ASP A 77 8.13 -10.80 15.25
C ASP A 77 7.11 -9.74 14.81
N ARG A 78 6.15 -9.41 15.68
CA ARG A 78 5.19 -8.32 15.43
C ARG A 78 5.83 -6.95 15.51
N GLU A 79 6.73 -6.72 16.47
CA GLU A 79 7.51 -5.48 16.54
C GLU A 79 8.25 -5.24 15.22
N GLN A 80 8.94 -6.25 14.69
CA GLN A 80 9.69 -6.14 13.44
C GLN A 80 8.79 -5.77 12.25
N ALA A 81 7.61 -6.39 12.12
CA ALA A 81 6.66 -6.06 11.06
C ALA A 81 6.16 -4.61 11.14
N PHE A 82 5.99 -4.06 12.34
CA PHE A 82 5.47 -2.71 12.54
C PHE A 82 6.53 -1.61 12.36
N ARG A 83 7.83 -1.92 12.34
CA ARG A 83 8.90 -0.91 12.21
C ARG A 83 8.79 -0.02 10.98
N VAL A 84 8.23 -0.54 9.89
CA VAL A 84 8.03 0.20 8.64
C VAL A 84 6.63 0.80 8.52
N THR A 85 5.77 0.64 9.52
CA THR A 85 4.35 1.01 9.46
C THR A 85 4.09 2.33 10.17
N ASP A 86 3.46 3.27 9.48
CA ASP A 86 3.08 4.57 10.04
C ASP A 86 1.77 5.09 9.39
N VAL A 87 1.23 6.20 9.87
CA VAL A 87 0.10 6.92 9.26
C VAL A 87 0.58 8.14 8.47
N ALA A 88 -0.16 8.45 7.42
CA ALA A 88 -0.01 9.70 6.67
C ALA A 88 -1.37 10.38 6.51
N GLU A 89 -1.36 11.70 6.36
CA GLU A 89 -2.59 12.49 6.20
C GLU A 89 -3.11 12.52 4.76
N SER A 90 -2.24 12.34 3.78
CA SER A 90 -2.60 12.32 2.36
C SER A 90 -1.60 11.51 1.53
N ILE A 91 -1.93 11.21 0.27
CA ILE A 91 -1.03 10.54 -0.66
C ILE A 91 0.17 11.44 -0.96
N GLU A 92 -0.07 12.75 -1.10
CA GLU A 92 0.95 13.77 -1.36
C GLU A 92 1.97 13.80 -0.23
N ALA A 93 1.54 13.74 1.03
CA ALA A 93 2.44 13.68 2.18
C ALA A 93 3.36 12.44 2.13
N VAL A 94 2.85 11.29 1.66
CA VAL A 94 3.67 10.08 1.45
C VAL A 94 4.67 10.29 0.31
N VAL A 95 4.25 10.89 -0.80
CA VAL A 95 5.14 11.20 -1.93
C VAL A 95 6.27 12.15 -1.52
N GLU A 96 5.95 13.21 -0.77
CA GLU A 96 6.93 14.16 -0.22
C GLU A 96 7.88 13.48 0.77
N GLU A 97 7.37 12.59 1.62
CA GLU A 97 8.19 11.81 2.55
C GLU A 97 9.23 10.97 1.79
N ILE A 98 8.78 10.24 0.76
CA ILE A 98 9.64 9.39 -0.07
C ILE A 98 10.65 10.23 -0.84
N GLU A 99 10.23 11.34 -1.45
CA GLU A 99 11.12 12.24 -2.19
C GLU A 99 12.23 12.79 -1.30
N ARG A 100 11.92 13.16 -0.05
CA ARG A 100 12.91 13.60 0.93
C ARG A 100 13.88 12.48 1.33
N ILE A 101 13.42 11.24 1.45
CA ILE A 101 14.26 10.10 1.85
C ILE A 101 15.19 9.65 0.70
N GLU A 102 14.64 9.62 -0.52
CA GLU A 102 15.31 9.00 -1.68
C GLU A 102 15.95 10.01 -2.63
N GLY A 103 15.66 11.30 -2.46
CA GLY A 103 16.15 12.38 -3.32
C GLY A 103 15.46 12.48 -4.69
N GLN A 104 14.35 11.76 -4.89
CA GLN A 104 13.60 11.67 -6.15
C GLN A 104 12.16 11.24 -5.87
N LYS A 105 11.21 11.73 -6.68
CA LYS A 105 9.80 11.34 -6.56
C LYS A 105 9.60 9.85 -6.88
N PRO A 106 8.75 9.13 -6.12
CA PRO A 106 8.38 7.77 -6.46
C PRO A 106 7.55 7.72 -7.74
N LEU A 107 7.71 6.62 -8.49
CA LEU A 107 6.69 6.20 -9.45
C LEU A 107 5.48 5.66 -8.68
N ILE A 108 4.29 6.16 -8.98
CA ILE A 108 3.03 5.78 -8.36
C ILE A 108 2.42 4.63 -9.15
N ILE A 109 2.22 3.50 -8.47
CA ILE A 109 1.62 2.30 -9.03
C ILE A 109 0.29 2.06 -8.34
N THR A 110 -0.81 2.08 -9.09
CA THR A 110 -2.12 1.74 -8.57
C THR A 110 -2.52 0.33 -8.97
N THR A 111 -3.62 -0.17 -8.41
CA THR A 111 -4.14 -1.51 -8.67
C THR A 111 -5.61 -1.43 -9.02
N SER A 112 -6.07 -2.26 -9.95
CA SER A 112 -7.48 -2.32 -10.30
C SER A 112 -7.91 -3.71 -10.69
N ALA A 113 -9.21 -3.98 -10.56
CA ALA A 113 -9.84 -5.17 -11.12
C ALA A 113 -10.09 -5.06 -12.64
N ARG A 114 -9.76 -3.91 -13.25
CA ARG A 114 -9.94 -3.59 -14.68
C ARG A 114 -8.60 -3.26 -15.35
N ILE A 115 -8.56 -3.37 -16.68
CA ILE A 115 -7.41 -2.99 -17.51
C ILE A 115 -7.60 -1.54 -17.99
N PHE A 116 -6.48 -0.82 -18.10
CA PHE A 116 -6.39 0.58 -18.54
C PHE A 116 -5.26 0.71 -19.58
N ASP A 117 -5.20 1.86 -20.27
CA ASP A 117 -4.21 2.09 -21.32
C ASP A 117 -2.76 2.12 -20.79
N ASN A 118 -2.56 2.60 -19.57
CA ASN A 118 -1.26 2.58 -18.86
C ASN A 118 -1.10 1.34 -17.96
N SER A 119 -1.81 0.23 -18.25
CA SER A 119 -1.62 -0.99 -17.50
C SER A 119 -0.24 -1.63 -17.73
N ILE A 120 0.38 -2.13 -16.65
CA ILE A 120 1.67 -2.83 -16.67
C ILE A 120 1.55 -4.26 -16.13
N SER A 121 2.21 -5.20 -16.78
CA SER A 121 2.30 -6.57 -16.30
C SER A 121 3.19 -6.68 -15.06
N TYR A 122 2.95 -7.70 -14.24
CA TYR A 122 3.76 -7.99 -13.06
C TYR A 122 5.24 -8.20 -13.40
N GLU A 123 5.52 -8.93 -14.49
CA GLU A 123 6.87 -9.20 -14.96
C GLU A 123 7.60 -7.90 -15.34
N ASN A 124 6.95 -7.03 -16.10
CA ASN A 124 7.55 -5.77 -16.53
C ASN A 124 7.81 -4.82 -15.36
N LEU A 125 6.86 -4.69 -14.43
CA LEU A 125 7.07 -3.84 -13.26
C LEU A 125 8.16 -4.42 -12.34
N SER A 126 8.15 -5.73 -12.10
CA SER A 126 9.19 -6.40 -11.32
C SER A 126 10.56 -6.12 -11.92
N LYS A 127 10.72 -6.35 -13.24
CA LYS A 127 11.95 -6.07 -13.97
C LYS A 127 12.42 -4.62 -13.77
N GLN A 128 11.54 -3.63 -13.93
CA GLN A 128 11.89 -2.22 -13.72
C GLN A 128 12.40 -1.96 -12.31
N ILE A 129 11.70 -2.46 -11.28
CA ILE A 129 12.09 -2.30 -9.87
C ILE A 129 13.49 -2.89 -9.60
N PHE A 130 13.80 -4.03 -10.20
CA PHE A 130 15.11 -4.66 -10.01
C PHE A 130 16.23 -3.97 -10.81
N GLU A 131 15.93 -3.47 -12.01
CA GLU A 131 16.93 -2.93 -12.95
C GLU A 131 17.25 -1.44 -12.76
N ASP A 132 16.31 -0.61 -12.30
CA ASP A 132 16.54 0.83 -12.09
C ASP A 132 16.74 1.22 -10.62
N ASP A 133 16.98 2.50 -10.35
CA ASP A 133 17.22 3.02 -9.00
C ASP A 133 16.10 3.95 -8.51
N LYS A 134 14.92 3.92 -9.15
CA LYS A 134 13.79 4.79 -8.81
C LYS A 134 13.06 4.30 -7.55
N PRO A 135 12.36 5.18 -6.82
CA PRO A 135 11.46 4.75 -5.76
C PRO A 135 10.12 4.37 -6.38
N TYR A 136 9.42 3.45 -5.74
CA TYR A 136 8.10 3.00 -6.16
C TYR A 136 7.13 3.11 -5.00
N LEU A 137 5.94 3.63 -5.24
CA LEU A 137 4.85 3.71 -4.28
C LEU A 137 3.66 2.91 -4.79
N LEU A 138 3.39 1.77 -4.15
CA LEU A 138 2.22 0.93 -4.44
C LEU A 138 1.01 1.45 -3.66
N LEU A 139 -0.06 1.85 -4.35
CA LEU A 139 -1.30 2.33 -3.75
C LEU A 139 -2.39 1.26 -3.79
N PHE A 140 -2.96 1.00 -2.62
CA PHE A 140 -4.07 0.07 -2.43
C PHE A 140 -5.29 0.81 -1.88
N GLY A 141 -6.40 0.77 -2.61
CA GLY A 141 -7.65 1.38 -2.18
C GLY A 141 -8.44 0.51 -1.22
N THR A 142 -9.20 1.17 -0.34
CA THR A 142 -10.23 0.55 0.50
C THR A 142 -11.64 0.85 -0.03
N GLY A 143 -12.69 0.41 0.66
CA GLY A 143 -14.07 0.66 0.23
C GLY A 143 -14.38 -0.02 -1.11
N TRP A 144 -14.73 0.77 -2.12
CA TRP A 144 -15.01 0.33 -3.49
C TRP A 144 -13.87 0.65 -4.47
N GLY A 145 -12.69 0.99 -3.95
CA GLY A 145 -11.49 1.27 -4.73
C GLY A 145 -11.07 2.74 -4.69
N LEU A 146 -9.90 3.01 -5.26
CA LEU A 146 -9.33 4.35 -5.41
C LEU A 146 -10.24 5.21 -6.30
N THR A 147 -10.21 6.53 -6.09
CA THR A 147 -10.93 7.46 -6.96
C THR A 147 -10.29 7.55 -8.34
N ASP A 148 -11.07 7.96 -9.35
CA ASP A 148 -10.55 8.15 -10.72
C ASP A 148 -9.38 9.16 -10.72
N GLU A 149 -9.44 10.22 -9.89
CA GLU A 149 -8.33 11.17 -9.68
C GLU A 149 -7.03 10.50 -9.21
N VAL A 150 -7.11 9.53 -8.29
CA VAL A 150 -5.93 8.78 -7.82
C VAL A 150 -5.47 7.75 -8.85
N MET A 151 -6.38 7.24 -9.68
CA MET A 151 -5.98 6.39 -10.80
C MET A 151 -5.26 7.21 -11.89
N ASP A 152 -5.72 8.41 -12.18
CA ASP A 152 -5.18 9.30 -13.21
C ASP A 152 -3.79 9.86 -12.86
N MET A 153 -3.47 10.00 -11.56
CA MET A 153 -2.13 10.42 -11.12
C MET A 153 -1.08 9.29 -11.17
N SER A 154 -1.48 8.05 -11.47
CA SER A 154 -0.57 6.91 -11.44
C SER A 154 0.26 6.79 -12.71
N ASP A 155 1.56 6.51 -12.56
CA ASP A 155 2.45 6.24 -13.68
C ASP A 155 2.07 4.93 -14.37
N TYR A 156 1.71 3.92 -13.58
CA TYR A 156 1.24 2.63 -14.06
C TYR A 156 0.10 2.05 -13.23
N ILE A 157 -0.74 1.26 -13.88
CA ILE A 157 -1.79 0.47 -13.23
C ILE A 157 -1.43 -1.01 -13.34
N LEU A 158 -1.22 -1.70 -12.23
CA LEU A 158 -0.95 -3.14 -12.28
C LEU A 158 -2.13 -3.90 -12.86
N GLU A 159 -1.82 -4.86 -13.73
CA GLU A 159 -2.82 -5.77 -14.30
C GLU A 159 -3.65 -6.46 -13.20
N PRO A 160 -4.96 -6.70 -13.43
CA PRO A 160 -5.81 -7.34 -12.44
C PRO A 160 -5.32 -8.73 -12.02
N ILE A 161 -5.36 -9.01 -10.71
CA ILE A 161 -5.22 -10.38 -10.22
C ILE A 161 -6.35 -11.22 -10.82
N ARG A 162 -5.98 -12.24 -11.60
CA ARG A 162 -6.92 -13.18 -12.22
C ARG A 162 -7.97 -12.49 -13.11
N ALA A 163 -7.52 -11.63 -14.05
CA ALA A 163 -8.38 -10.92 -15.01
C ALA A 163 -9.39 -11.82 -15.77
N ASN A 164 -9.03 -13.09 -16.04
CA ASN A 164 -9.90 -14.05 -16.74
C ASN A 164 -10.87 -14.82 -15.81
N SER A 165 -10.91 -14.50 -14.52
CA SER A 165 -11.79 -15.16 -13.55
C SER A 165 -13.20 -14.56 -13.56
N LYS A 166 -14.21 -15.39 -13.27
CA LYS A 166 -15.59 -14.91 -13.02
C LYS A 166 -15.72 -14.10 -11.73
N TYR A 167 -14.75 -14.21 -10.82
CA TYR A 167 -14.70 -13.48 -9.56
C TYR A 167 -13.24 -13.14 -9.21
N ASN A 168 -12.95 -11.86 -9.02
CA ASN A 168 -11.63 -11.34 -8.62
C ASN A 168 -11.70 -10.21 -7.57
N HIS A 169 -12.83 -10.07 -6.87
CA HIS A 169 -13.01 -9.11 -5.78
C HIS A 169 -12.37 -9.61 -4.49
N LEU A 170 -11.04 -9.51 -4.41
CA LEU A 170 -10.25 -9.89 -3.25
C LEU A 170 -10.40 -8.87 -2.11
N SER A 171 -10.16 -9.32 -0.88
CA SER A 171 -9.87 -8.39 0.20
C SER A 171 -8.55 -7.67 -0.09
N VAL A 172 -8.38 -6.45 0.41
CA VAL A 172 -7.15 -5.69 0.19
C VAL A 172 -5.92 -6.41 0.74
N ARG A 173 -6.03 -7.10 1.88
CA ARG A 173 -4.97 -7.93 2.47
C ARG A 173 -4.52 -9.04 1.52
N ALA A 174 -5.47 -9.77 0.94
CA ALA A 174 -5.16 -10.83 -0.02
C ALA A 174 -4.57 -10.26 -1.32
N ALA A 175 -5.09 -9.13 -1.79
CA ALA A 175 -4.56 -8.46 -2.98
C ALA A 175 -3.10 -8.01 -2.77
N VAL A 176 -2.80 -7.38 -1.62
CA VAL A 176 -1.43 -6.98 -1.24
C VAL A 176 -0.51 -8.19 -1.23
N ALA A 177 -0.86 -9.26 -0.51
CA ALA A 177 -0.01 -10.44 -0.43
C ALA A 177 0.30 -11.05 -1.80
N ILE A 178 -0.71 -11.20 -2.67
CA ILE A 178 -0.52 -11.75 -4.02
C ILE A 178 0.29 -10.81 -4.92
N ILE A 179 0.03 -9.49 -4.85
CA ILE A 179 0.77 -8.52 -5.66
C ILE A 179 2.24 -8.49 -5.27
N LEU A 180 2.53 -8.47 -3.96
CA LEU A 180 3.91 -8.53 -3.49
C LEU A 180 4.58 -9.83 -3.93
N ASP A 181 3.92 -10.99 -3.79
CA ASP A 181 4.47 -12.27 -4.25
C ASP A 181 4.75 -12.30 -5.76
N ARG A 182 3.88 -11.72 -6.57
CA ARG A 182 4.09 -11.65 -8.03
C ARG A 182 5.21 -10.70 -8.45
N LEU A 183 5.45 -9.64 -7.68
CA LEU A 183 6.53 -8.69 -7.97
C LEU A 183 7.88 -9.17 -7.45
N PHE A 184 7.88 -9.94 -6.37
CA PHE A 184 9.05 -10.10 -5.50
C PHE A 184 9.31 -11.53 -5.01
N GLY A 185 8.44 -12.48 -5.35
CA GLY A 185 8.58 -13.87 -4.98
C GLY A 185 9.76 -14.56 -5.66
N GLU A 186 10.15 -15.69 -5.09
CA GLU A 186 11.24 -16.54 -5.57
C GLU A 186 10.67 -17.56 -6.57
N ASN A 187 10.63 -17.22 -7.87
CA ASN A 187 10.21 -18.14 -8.94
C ASN A 187 11.26 -18.22 -10.06
#